data_AF-A0A100WIV9-F1
#
_entry.id   AF-A0A100WIV9-F1
#
_cell.length_a   1.000
_cell.length_b   1.000
_cell.length_c   1.000
_cell.angle_alpha   90.00
_cell.angle_beta   90.00
_cell.angle_gamma   90.00
#
_symmetry.space_group_name_H-M   'P 1'
#
loop_
_entity.id
_entity.type
_entity.pdbx_description
1 polymer ?
#
loop_
_entity_poly.entity_id
_entity_poly.type
_entity_poly.pdbx_seq_one_letter_code
_entity_poly.pdbx_strand_id
1 'polypeptide(L)' 'MTQSCSRGTLPGVPNQPRTPLRSFRIPDDLYEAAQQVAEERGETVSDVVRRGLTRYVKTHRK' A
#
# COMPACT_ATOMS: atom_id res chain seq x y z
N MET A 1 22.75 42.39 -15.44
CA MET A 1 22.98 41.17 -14.63
C MET A 1 21.90 40.15 -15.00
N THR A 2 22.15 39.33 -16.01
CA THR A 2 21.24 38.27 -16.48
C THR A 2 21.61 36.96 -15.81
N GLN A 3 20.83 36.51 -14.83
CA GLN A 3 21.03 35.19 -14.23
C GLN A 3 20.06 34.18 -14.86
N SER A 4 20.69 33.23 -15.53
CA SER A 4 20.15 32.04 -16.16
C SER A 4 19.48 31.13 -15.12
N CYS A 5 18.23 30.73 -15.36
CA CYS A 5 17.58 29.68 -14.59
C CYS A 5 18.17 28.32 -14.97
N SER A 6 18.97 27.72 -14.08
CA SER A 6 19.45 26.35 -14.22
C SER A 6 18.33 25.34 -13.93
N ARG A 7 18.10 24.41 -14.87
CA ARG A 7 17.22 23.24 -14.72
C ARG A 7 17.84 22.29 -13.69
N GLY A 8 17.21 22.14 -12.54
CA GLY A 8 17.55 21.08 -11.58
C GLY A 8 17.01 19.73 -12.04
N THR A 9 17.88 18.75 -12.25
CA THR A 9 17.52 17.34 -12.46
C THR A 9 17.24 16.70 -11.10
N LEU A 10 16.04 16.19 -10.86
CA LEU A 10 15.72 15.41 -9.65
C LEU A 10 16.37 14.00 -9.74
N PRO A 11 17.02 13.50 -8.68
CA PRO A 11 17.58 12.16 -8.67
C PRO A 11 16.46 11.11 -8.63
N GLY A 12 16.67 9.99 -9.33
CA GLY A 12 15.70 8.90 -9.46
C GLY A 12 15.31 8.30 -8.11
N VAL A 13 14.00 8.28 -7.84
CA VAL A 13 13.45 7.66 -6.64
C VAL A 13 13.67 6.14 -6.71
N PRO A 14 14.21 5.48 -5.67
CA PRO A 14 14.39 4.03 -5.67
C PRO A 14 13.03 3.35 -5.87
N ASN A 15 12.89 2.60 -6.97
CA ASN A 15 11.70 1.83 -7.27
C ASN A 15 11.59 0.68 -6.27
N GLN A 16 10.95 0.93 -5.12
CA GLN A 16 10.53 -0.13 -4.21
C GLN A 16 9.70 -1.15 -5.00
N PRO A 17 9.83 -2.46 -4.72
CA PRO A 17 9.16 -3.50 -5.50
C PRO A 17 7.65 -3.25 -5.44
N ARG A 18 7.11 -2.72 -6.54
CA ARG A 18 5.68 -2.43 -6.68
C ARG A 18 4.96 -3.76 -6.69
N THR A 19 4.49 -4.20 -5.53
CA THR A 19 3.45 -5.23 -5.48
C THR A 19 2.35 -4.76 -6.43
N PRO A 20 1.98 -5.58 -7.44
CA PRO A 20 1.03 -5.16 -8.46
C PRO A 20 -0.27 -4.73 -7.80
N LEU A 21 -0.74 -3.51 -8.10
CA LEU A 21 -1.99 -3.00 -7.57
C LEU A 21 -3.13 -3.90 -8.04
N ARG A 22 -3.88 -4.47 -7.11
CA ARG A 22 -5.08 -5.25 -7.39
C ARG A 22 -6.26 -4.47 -6.83
N SER A 23 -7.17 -4.04 -7.70
CA SER A 23 -8.44 -3.44 -7.28
C SER A 23 -9.42 -4.57 -6.95
N PHE A 24 -10.03 -4.49 -5.77
CA PHE A 24 -11.11 -5.38 -5.34
C PHE A 24 -12.18 -4.54 -4.65
N ARG A 25 -13.41 -5.04 -4.66
CA ARG A 25 -14.53 -4.38 -4.01
C ARG A 25 -14.56 -4.77 -2.54
N ILE A 26 -14.54 -3.79 -1.66
CA ILE A 26 -14.72 -3.92 -0.22
C ILE A 26 -15.82 -2.93 0.16
N PRO A 27 -16.79 -3.31 1.01
CA PRO A 27 -17.68 -2.34 1.62
C PRO A 27 -16.88 -1.26 2.39
N ASP A 28 -17.26 -0.01 2.23
CA ASP A 28 -16.53 1.12 2.84
C ASP A 28 -16.49 1.01 4.37
N ASP A 29 -17.61 0.63 5.00
CA ASP A 29 -17.70 0.42 6.46
C ASP A 29 -16.65 -0.59 6.97
N LEU A 30 -16.40 -1.65 6.20
CA LEU A 30 -15.42 -2.67 6.55
C LEU A 30 -13.99 -2.15 6.37
N TYR A 31 -13.76 -1.35 5.32
CA TYR A 31 -12.46 -0.76 5.05
C TYR A 31 -12.07 0.25 6.15
N GLU A 32 -12.99 1.14 6.53
CA GLU A 32 -12.76 2.13 7.58
C GLU A 32 -12.50 1.46 8.94
N ALA A 33 -13.30 0.46 9.31
CA ALA A 33 -13.09 -0.31 10.53
C ALA A 33 -11.72 -1.03 10.52
N ALA A 34 -11.35 -1.61 9.38
CA ALA A 34 -10.04 -2.26 9.24
C ALA A 34 -8.89 -1.26 9.31
N GLN A 35 -9.06 -0.06 8.76
CA GLN A 35 -8.08 1.01 8.82
C GLN A 35 -7.83 1.48 10.25
N GLN A 36 -8.88 1.75 11.02
CA GLN A 36 -8.76 2.18 12.42
C GLN A 36 -7.97 1.16 13.25
N VAL A 37 -8.33 -0.12 13.14
CA VAL A 37 -7.64 -1.20 13.87
C VAL A 37 -6.19 -1.37 13.40
N ALA A 38 -5.92 -1.16 12.11
CA ALA A 38 -4.55 -1.21 11.58
C ALA A 38 -3.70 -0.06 12.12
N GLU A 39 -4.24 1.15 12.15
CA GLU A 39 -3.58 2.35 12.70
C GLU A 39 -3.26 2.17 14.20
N GLU A 40 -4.19 1.66 15.00
CA GLU A 40 -3.97 1.34 16.41
C GLU A 40 -2.81 0.35 16.63
N ARG A 41 -2.59 -0.55 15.66
CA ARG A 41 -1.55 -1.58 15.72
C ARG A 41 -0.24 -1.15 15.04
N GLY A 42 -0.21 0.02 14.41
CA GLY A 42 0.92 0.48 13.59
C GLY A 42 1.13 -0.36 12.32
N GLU A 43 0.08 -1.01 11.81
CA GLU A 43 0.08 -1.82 10.59
C GLU A 43 -0.61 -1.05 9.44
N THR A 44 -0.38 -1.48 8.19
CA THR A 44 -1.13 -0.96 7.04
C THR A 44 -2.31 -1.87 6.70
N VAL A 45 -3.37 -1.31 6.12
CA VAL A 45 -4.50 -2.11 5.58
C VAL A 45 -4.01 -3.15 4.57
N SER A 46 -2.95 -2.83 3.80
CA SER A 46 -2.33 -3.77 2.87
C SER A 46 -1.72 -4.99 3.56
N ASP A 47 -1.10 -4.82 4.73
CA ASP A 47 -0.55 -5.94 5.52
C ASP A 47 -1.66 -6.81 6.11
N VAL A 48 -2.74 -6.18 6.60
CA VAL A 48 -3.94 -6.88 7.09
C VAL A 48 -4.56 -7.74 5.98
N VAL A 49 -4.76 -7.16 4.79
CA VAL A 49 -5.28 -7.87 3.61
C VAL A 49 -4.34 -9.01 3.22
N ARG A 50 -3.02 -8.78 3.15
CA ARG A 50 -2.03 -9.83 2.83
C ARG A 50 -2.13 -11.00 3.80
N ARG A 51 -2.23 -10.72 5.10
CA ARG A 51 -2.37 -11.74 6.15
C ARG A 51 -3.69 -12.52 6.02
N GLY A 52 -4.79 -11.81 5.78
CA GLY A 52 -6.11 -12.40 5.56
C GLY A 52 -6.12 -13.36 4.38
N LEU A 53 -5.60 -12.91 3.23
CA LEU A 53 -5.49 -13.73 2.02
C LEU A 53 -4.57 -14.94 2.21
N THR A 54 -3.41 -14.75 2.85
CA THR A 54 -2.47 -15.85 3.13
C THR A 54 -3.12 -16.93 4.00
N ARG A 55 -3.85 -16.51 5.05
CA ARG A 55 -4.58 -17.44 5.92
C ARG A 55 -5.68 -18.17 5.15
N TYR A 56 -6.45 -17.44 4.35
CA TYR A 56 -7.52 -18.01 3.55
C TYR A 56 -7.01 -19.11 2.60
N VAL A 57 -5.90 -18.86 1.89
CA VAL A 57 -5.27 -19.85 1.01
C VAL A 57 -4.79 -21.07 1.81
N LYS A 58 -4.11 -20.88 2.94
CA LYS A 58 -3.64 -22.01 3.78
C LYS A 58 -4.79 -22.88 4.30
N THR A 59 -5.94 -22.27 4.61
CA THR A 59 -7.10 -23.01 5.10
C THR A 59 -7.81 -23.79 3.99
N HIS A 60 -7.85 -23.25 2.76
CA HIS A 60 -8.66 -23.82 1.67
C HIS A 60 -7.87 -24.60 0.62
N ARG A 61 -6.54 -24.46 0.59
CA ARG A 61 -5.65 -25.26 -0.26
C ARG A 61 -5.25 -26.53 0.50
N LYS A 62 -6.14 -27.52 0.51
CA LYS A 62 -5.80 -28.92 0.84
C LYS A 62 -5.27 -29.64 -0.41
#